data_AF-A0A834E7F7-F1
#
_entry.id   AF-A0A834E7F7-F1
#
_cell.length_a   1.000
_cell.length_b   1.000
_cell.length_c   1.000
_cell.angle_alpha   90.00
_cell.angle_beta   90.00
_cell.angle_gamma   90.00
#
_symmetry.space_group_name_H-M   'P 1'
#
loop_
_entity.id
_entity.type
_entity.pdbx_description
1 polymer ?
#
loop_
_entity_poly.entity_id
_entity_poly.type
_entity_poly.pdbx_seq_one_letter_code
_entity_poly.pdbx_strand_id
1 'polypeptide(L)'
;MDPALHGPCSVWTLLCMDPAVHGPCCARTLLCTDPAVHGPCSVWTLLCMDPALHRPCSAQTLLCTDPAVHGPCSVWTLFCPDPAVHGPCCARTLLCTDPAVHGPCCARTLLCMDPALHGPCSVWTLLCTDPAVHGPCSVWTLLCTDPALYGPCSARTLLCTDPALHGPCSTRTLLCTDPAVHGPCSVWTLLCTDPAVHGPCCAQTLLCMDPAVHGPCCAWTLLYTDPVLPRPCSARTLLCTGPALHGPCSARTLLCLDPAVHGPCSAWTLLAA
;
A
#
# COMPACT_ATOMS: atom_id res chain seq x y z
N MET A 1 -7.05 -27.46 -32.00
CA MET A 1 -7.11 -28.90 -31.69
C MET A 1 -7.16 -28.88 -30.20
N ASP A 2 -8.32 -29.20 -29.64
CA ASP A 2 -8.72 -28.75 -28.32
C ASP A 2 -8.68 -29.99 -27.43
N PRO A 3 -7.52 -30.36 -26.88
CA PRO A 3 -7.42 -31.55 -26.07
C PRO A 3 -8.17 -31.33 -24.76
N ALA A 4 -9.33 -31.98 -24.62
CA ALA A 4 -9.95 -32.18 -23.32
C ALA A 4 -9.22 -33.31 -22.60
N LEU A 5 -8.50 -32.97 -21.53
CA LEU A 5 -7.69 -33.91 -20.76
C LEU A 5 -8.39 -34.15 -19.42
N HIS A 6 -9.00 -35.33 -19.29
CA HIS A 6 -9.68 -35.77 -18.09
C HIS A 6 -8.77 -36.71 -17.28
N GLY A 7 -8.51 -36.37 -16.02
CA GLY A 7 -7.69 -37.16 -15.09
C GLY A 7 -6.30 -36.55 -14.84
N PRO A 8 -5.45 -37.24 -14.06
CA PRO A 8 -4.12 -36.74 -13.73
C PRO A 8 -3.23 -36.65 -14.98
N CYS A 9 -2.67 -35.47 -15.25
CA CYS A 9 -1.66 -35.27 -16.30
C CYS A 9 -0.27 -34.96 -15.75
N SER A 10 0.73 -35.57 -16.37
CA SER A 10 2.15 -35.24 -16.19
C SER A 10 2.76 -35.04 -17.56
N VAL A 11 3.02 -33.78 -17.94
CA VAL A 11 3.49 -33.44 -19.28
C VAL A 11 4.80 -32.66 -19.18
N TRP A 12 5.75 -32.94 -20.05
CA TRP A 12 6.99 -32.15 -20.10
C TRP A 12 6.71 -30.78 -20.71
N THR A 13 6.22 -30.75 -21.93
CA THR A 13 5.80 -29.53 -22.63
C THR A 13 4.42 -29.76 -23.25
N LEU A 14 3.49 -28.86 -22.95
CA LEU A 14 2.16 -28.84 -23.56
C LEU A 14 2.02 -27.57 -24.39
N LEU A 15 1.68 -27.73 -25.67
CA LEU A 15 1.36 -26.67 -26.61
C LEU A 15 -0.08 -26.86 -27.04
N CYS A 16 -0.95 -25.90 -26.77
CA CYS A 16 -2.37 -26.04 -27.03
C CYS A 16 -3.07 -24.72 -27.31
N MET A 17 -4.17 -24.80 -28.06
CA MET A 17 -5.17 -23.74 -28.13
C MET A 17 -6.43 -24.30 -27.47
N ASP A 18 -7.06 -23.54 -26.60
CA ASP A 18 -8.31 -23.88 -25.92
C ASP A 18 -8.29 -25.24 -25.16
N PRO A 19 -7.24 -25.60 -24.39
CA PRO A 19 -7.27 -26.85 -23.64
C PRO A 19 -8.27 -26.78 -22.48
N ALA A 20 -8.95 -27.90 -22.22
CA ALA A 20 -9.72 -28.10 -20.99
C ALA A 20 -9.07 -29.21 -20.17
N VAL A 21 -8.47 -28.86 -19.04
CA VAL A 21 -7.83 -29.82 -18.13
C VAL A 21 -8.70 -29.99 -16.89
N HIS A 22 -9.27 -31.19 -16.74
CA HIS A 22 -10.08 -31.56 -15.57
C HIS A 22 -9.34 -32.58 -14.72
N GLY A 23 -8.86 -32.14 -13.55
CA GLY A 23 -8.07 -32.97 -12.64
C GLY A 23 -6.72 -32.35 -12.29
N PRO A 24 -5.93 -33.02 -11.43
CA PRO A 24 -4.60 -32.54 -11.07
C PRO A 24 -3.65 -32.59 -12.26
N CYS A 25 -2.91 -31.51 -12.52
CA CYS A 25 -1.94 -31.48 -13.60
C CYS A 25 -0.57 -30.98 -13.14
N CYS A 26 0.47 -31.67 -13.60
CA CYS A 26 1.86 -31.30 -13.41
C CYS A 26 2.51 -31.09 -14.78
N ALA A 27 3.05 -29.90 -15.01
CA ALA A 27 3.76 -29.61 -16.25
C ALA A 27 5.08 -28.89 -16.00
N ARG A 28 6.10 -29.17 -16.81
CA ARG A 28 7.31 -28.34 -16.79
C ARG A 28 7.07 -27.05 -17.58
N THR A 29 6.47 -27.14 -18.76
CA THR A 29 6.14 -25.95 -19.56
C THR A 29 4.76 -26.10 -20.18
N LEU A 30 3.92 -25.09 -20.00
CA LEU A 30 2.61 -25.00 -20.62
C LEU A 30 2.55 -23.70 -21.41
N LEU A 31 2.34 -23.81 -22.72
CA LEU A 31 2.23 -22.68 -23.64
C LEU A 31 0.88 -22.78 -24.36
N CYS A 32 -0.14 -22.07 -23.86
CA CYS A 32 -1.49 -22.21 -24.42
C CYS A 32 -2.25 -20.88 -24.50
N THR A 33 -3.16 -20.77 -25.47
CA THR A 33 -4.18 -19.71 -25.49
C THR A 33 -5.45 -20.25 -24.88
N ASP A 34 -6.13 -19.42 -24.10
CA ASP A 34 -7.44 -19.69 -23.50
C ASP A 34 -7.54 -21.02 -22.71
N PRO A 35 -6.54 -21.41 -21.89
CA PRO A 35 -6.64 -22.66 -21.15
C PRO A 35 -7.66 -22.58 -20.00
N ALA A 36 -8.54 -23.58 -19.91
CA ALA A 36 -9.39 -23.80 -18.75
C ALA A 36 -8.85 -24.95 -17.90
N VAL A 37 -8.35 -24.65 -16.71
CA VAL A 37 -7.85 -25.66 -15.76
C VAL A 37 -8.79 -25.76 -14.56
N HIS A 38 -9.42 -26.91 -14.40
CA HIS A 38 -10.30 -27.23 -13.30
C HIS A 38 -9.69 -28.33 -12.43
N GLY A 39 -8.84 -27.93 -11.48
CA GLY A 39 -8.12 -28.85 -10.61
C GLY A 39 -6.80 -28.27 -10.11
N PRO A 40 -6.12 -28.95 -9.17
CA PRO A 40 -4.82 -28.51 -8.69
C PRO A 40 -3.80 -28.47 -9.85
N CYS A 41 -3.16 -27.32 -10.09
CA CYS A 41 -2.08 -27.19 -11.06
C CYS A 41 -0.73 -26.94 -10.40
N SER A 42 0.29 -27.65 -10.88
CA SER A 42 1.69 -27.42 -10.53
C SER A 42 2.50 -27.29 -11.81
N VAL A 43 2.90 -26.06 -12.13
CA VAL A 43 3.59 -25.77 -13.39
C VAL A 43 4.92 -25.09 -13.12
N TRP A 44 6.00 -25.54 -13.76
CA TRP A 44 7.27 -24.80 -13.61
C TRP A 44 7.21 -23.47 -14.36
N THR A 45 6.87 -23.48 -15.65
CA THR A 45 6.62 -22.26 -16.43
C THR A 45 5.28 -22.34 -17.15
N LEU A 46 4.39 -21.39 -16.86
CA LEU A 46 3.11 -21.21 -17.53
C LEU A 46 3.19 -19.93 -18.37
N LEU A 47 3.02 -20.05 -19.68
CA LEU A 47 2.88 -18.94 -20.61
C LEU A 47 1.51 -19.04 -21.27
N CYS A 48 0.60 -18.10 -20.97
CA CYS A 48 -0.74 -18.17 -21.52
C CYS A 48 -1.31 -16.81 -21.89
N MET A 49 -2.18 -16.80 -22.88
CA MET A 49 -3.13 -15.70 -23.07
C MET A 49 -4.47 -16.16 -22.47
N ASP A 50 -5.10 -15.31 -21.67
CA ASP A 50 -6.45 -15.51 -21.13
C ASP A 50 -6.69 -16.84 -20.36
N PRO A 51 -5.79 -17.28 -19.46
CA PRO A 51 -6.00 -18.53 -18.73
C PRO A 51 -7.10 -18.40 -17.65
N ALA A 52 -8.00 -19.38 -17.59
CA ALA A 52 -8.95 -19.57 -16.51
C ALA A 52 -8.50 -20.72 -15.60
N LEU A 53 -7.97 -20.38 -14.42
CA LEU A 53 -7.48 -21.35 -13.42
C LEU A 53 -8.47 -21.43 -12.25
N HIS A 54 -9.20 -22.53 -12.15
CA HIS A 54 -10.09 -22.82 -11.04
C HIS A 54 -9.50 -23.93 -10.17
N ARG A 55 -9.32 -23.66 -8.87
CA ARG A 55 -8.67 -24.51 -7.81
C ARG A 55 -7.20 -24.11 -7.57
N PRO A 56 -6.52 -24.68 -6.55
CA PRO A 56 -5.18 -24.25 -6.18
C PRO A 56 -4.19 -24.34 -7.34
N CYS A 57 -3.45 -23.27 -7.60
CA CYS A 57 -2.35 -23.29 -8.55
C CYS A 57 -1.03 -22.94 -7.89
N SER A 58 0.01 -23.68 -8.29
CA SER A 58 1.39 -23.37 -7.94
C SER A 58 2.22 -23.24 -9.21
N ALA A 59 2.95 -22.14 -9.31
CA ALA A 59 3.84 -21.91 -10.44
C ALA A 59 5.19 -21.34 -10.02
N GLN A 60 6.27 -21.72 -10.70
CA GLN A 60 7.52 -20.99 -10.52
C GLN A 60 7.53 -19.70 -11.32
N THR A 61 7.14 -19.76 -12.59
CA THR A 61 6.98 -18.57 -13.42
C THR A 61 5.63 -18.61 -14.10
N LEU A 62 4.84 -17.56 -13.93
CA LEU A 62 3.59 -17.34 -14.64
C LEU A 62 3.75 -16.07 -15.48
N LEU A 63 3.68 -16.22 -16.80
CA LEU A 63 3.72 -15.14 -17.77
C LEU A 63 2.42 -15.16 -18.55
N CYS A 64 1.45 -14.34 -18.15
CA CYS A 64 0.12 -14.38 -18.77
C CYS A 64 -0.42 -13.01 -19.08
N THR A 65 -1.25 -12.91 -20.11
CA THR A 65 -2.16 -11.77 -20.27
C THR A 65 -3.52 -12.17 -19.73
N ASP A 66 -4.17 -11.25 -19.00
CA ASP A 66 -5.56 -11.39 -18.55
C ASP A 66 -5.90 -12.71 -17.80
N PRO A 67 -5.05 -13.22 -16.89
CA PRO A 67 -5.36 -14.47 -16.19
C PRO A 67 -6.51 -14.28 -15.19
N ALA A 68 -7.47 -15.19 -15.21
CA ALA A 68 -8.50 -15.32 -14.19
C ALA A 68 -8.21 -16.51 -13.28
N VAL A 69 -7.88 -16.25 -12.00
CA VAL A 69 -7.56 -17.28 -11.01
C VAL A 69 -8.61 -17.29 -9.91
N HIS A 70 -9.32 -18.42 -9.77
CA HIS A 70 -10.28 -18.66 -8.70
C HIS A 70 -9.77 -19.73 -7.74
N GLY A 71 -9.29 -19.30 -6.58
CA GLY A 71 -8.76 -20.15 -5.51
C GLY A 71 -7.37 -19.72 -5.05
N PRO A 72 -6.74 -20.52 -4.17
CA PRO A 72 -5.40 -20.24 -3.68
C PRO A 72 -4.36 -20.27 -4.80
N CYS A 73 -3.55 -19.22 -4.91
CA CYS A 73 -2.47 -19.12 -5.89
C CYS A 73 -1.13 -18.94 -5.17
N SER A 74 -0.11 -19.72 -5.57
CA SER A 74 1.24 -19.62 -5.03
C SER A 74 2.25 -19.56 -6.17
N VAL A 75 2.80 -18.37 -6.44
CA VAL A 75 3.66 -18.14 -7.60
C VAL A 75 5.00 -17.58 -7.15
N TRP A 76 6.11 -18.12 -7.65
CA TRP A 76 7.40 -17.50 -7.35
C TRP A 76 7.54 -16.16 -8.08
N THR A 77 7.35 -16.13 -9.39
CA THR A 77 7.33 -14.90 -10.20
C THR A 77 6.09 -14.87 -11.08
N LEU A 78 5.27 -13.82 -10.93
CA LEU A 78 4.15 -13.55 -11.82
C LEU A 78 4.43 -12.25 -12.60
N PHE A 79 4.29 -12.33 -13.92
CA PHE A 79 4.32 -11.18 -14.81
C PHE A 79 3.05 -11.18 -15.65
N CYS A 80 2.15 -10.23 -15.38
CA CYS A 80 0.86 -10.19 -16.06
C CYS A 80 0.30 -8.78 -16.21
N PRO A 81 -0.10 -8.34 -17.41
CA PRO A 81 -1.16 -7.35 -17.52
C PRO A 81 -2.50 -7.97 -17.11
N ASP A 82 -3.31 -7.16 -16.41
CA ASP A 82 -4.71 -7.39 -16.08
C ASP A 82 -5.04 -8.72 -15.34
N PRO A 83 -4.24 -9.19 -14.35
CA PRO A 83 -4.59 -10.41 -13.64
C PRO A 83 -5.77 -10.19 -12.68
N ALA A 84 -6.76 -11.07 -12.76
CA ALA A 84 -7.87 -11.16 -11.81
C ALA A 84 -7.68 -12.38 -10.89
N VAL A 85 -7.49 -12.16 -9.60
CA VAL A 85 -7.29 -13.23 -8.60
C VAL A 85 -8.37 -13.15 -7.53
N HIS A 86 -9.20 -14.19 -7.45
CA HIS A 86 -10.21 -14.37 -6.40
C HIS A 86 -9.78 -15.49 -5.45
N GLY A 87 -9.20 -15.10 -4.32
CA GLY A 87 -8.72 -16.01 -3.28
C GLY A 87 -7.38 -15.58 -2.71
N PRO A 88 -6.79 -16.40 -1.81
CA PRO A 88 -5.47 -16.12 -1.27
C PRO A 88 -4.39 -16.16 -2.35
N CYS A 89 -3.58 -15.11 -2.46
CA CYS A 89 -2.43 -15.04 -3.35
C CYS A 89 -1.13 -14.90 -2.55
N CYS A 90 -0.18 -15.79 -2.79
CA CYS A 90 1.16 -15.71 -2.24
C CYS A 90 2.18 -15.65 -3.38
N ALA A 91 3.04 -14.65 -3.36
CA ALA A 91 4.10 -14.55 -4.35
C ALA A 91 5.44 -14.08 -3.80
N ARG A 92 6.53 -14.48 -4.46
CA ARG A 92 7.82 -13.84 -4.19
C ARG A 92 7.90 -12.50 -4.94
N THR A 93 7.58 -12.49 -6.22
CA THR A 93 7.55 -11.27 -7.04
C THR A 93 6.28 -11.23 -7.87
N LEU A 94 5.53 -10.13 -7.78
CA LEU A 94 4.45 -9.77 -8.68
C LEU A 94 4.89 -8.54 -9.47
N LEU A 95 4.84 -8.61 -10.80
CA LEU A 95 5.03 -7.48 -11.71
C LEU A 95 3.80 -7.40 -12.62
N CYS A 96 2.89 -6.47 -12.33
CA CYS A 96 1.59 -6.43 -13.02
C CYS A 96 1.18 -5.02 -13.42
N THR A 97 0.34 -4.94 -14.45
CA THR A 97 -0.43 -3.74 -14.78
C THR A 97 -1.90 -4.06 -14.50
N ASP A 98 -2.64 -3.15 -13.87
CA ASP A 98 -4.07 -3.31 -13.56
C ASP A 98 -4.46 -4.62 -12.81
N PRO A 99 -3.68 -5.12 -11.82
CA PRO A 99 -4.08 -6.35 -11.12
C PRO A 99 -5.28 -6.12 -10.21
N ALA A 100 -6.27 -7.00 -10.30
CA ALA A 100 -7.40 -7.07 -9.36
C ALA A 100 -7.27 -8.30 -8.46
N VAL A 101 -7.05 -8.10 -7.16
CA VAL A 101 -6.94 -9.19 -6.18
C VAL A 101 -8.04 -9.07 -5.13
N HIS A 102 -8.92 -10.06 -5.07
CA HIS A 102 -9.94 -10.20 -4.04
C HIS A 102 -9.60 -11.35 -3.09
N GLY A 103 -9.03 -11.01 -1.94
CA GLY A 103 -8.62 -11.95 -0.91
C GLY A 103 -7.30 -11.54 -0.24
N PRO A 104 -6.79 -12.37 0.68
CA PRO A 104 -5.48 -12.13 1.29
C PRO A 104 -4.36 -12.16 0.25
N CYS A 105 -3.52 -11.13 0.23
CA CYS A 105 -2.35 -11.04 -0.65
C CYS A 105 -1.06 -10.95 0.18
N CYS A 106 -0.11 -11.83 -0.09
CA CYS A 106 1.21 -11.86 0.53
C CYS A 106 2.29 -11.83 -0.54
N ALA A 107 3.15 -10.80 -0.54
CA ALA A 107 4.23 -10.69 -1.50
C ALA A 107 5.55 -10.28 -0.87
N ARG A 108 6.68 -10.81 -1.35
CA ARG A 108 7.98 -10.20 -1.02
C ARG A 108 8.19 -8.91 -1.81
N THR A 109 7.88 -8.91 -3.09
CA THR A 109 7.96 -7.70 -3.92
C THR A 109 6.72 -7.61 -4.80
N LEU A 110 6.07 -6.46 -4.78
CA LEU A 110 4.94 -6.13 -5.64
C LEU A 110 5.30 -4.84 -6.37
N LEU A 111 5.43 -4.94 -7.70
CA LEU A 111 5.64 -3.82 -8.60
C LEU A 111 4.41 -3.73 -9.50
N CYS A 112 3.56 -2.73 -9.28
CA CYS A 112 2.30 -2.65 -10.04
C CYS A 112 1.94 -1.23 -10.48
N MET A 113 1.33 -1.13 -11.64
CA MET A 113 0.57 0.05 -12.06
C MET A 113 -0.92 -0.25 -11.81
N ASP A 114 -1.64 0.70 -11.21
CA ASP A 114 -3.09 0.63 -10.98
C ASP A 114 -3.60 -0.64 -10.24
N PRO A 115 -2.94 -1.14 -9.17
CA PRO A 115 -3.42 -2.34 -8.50
C PRO A 115 -4.67 -2.08 -7.64
N ALA A 116 -5.67 -2.93 -7.79
CA ALA A 116 -6.86 -2.99 -6.92
C ALA A 116 -6.78 -4.21 -5.98
N LEU A 117 -6.50 -3.98 -4.70
CA LEU A 117 -6.36 -5.03 -3.69
C LEU A 117 -7.51 -4.95 -2.66
N HIS A 118 -8.40 -5.94 -2.67
CA HIS A 118 -9.49 -6.07 -1.72
C HIS A 118 -9.22 -7.21 -0.73
N GLY A 119 -8.84 -6.86 0.49
CA GLY A 119 -8.55 -7.80 1.57
C GLY A 119 -7.27 -7.46 2.32
N PRO A 120 -6.84 -8.32 3.26
CA PRO A 120 -5.58 -8.14 3.96
C PRO A 120 -4.38 -8.24 3.01
N CYS A 121 -3.50 -7.25 3.05
CA CYS A 121 -2.29 -7.19 2.24
C CYS A 121 -1.04 -7.16 3.13
N SER A 122 -0.08 -8.05 2.88
CA SER A 122 1.20 -8.13 3.59
C SER A 122 2.35 -8.17 2.59
N VAL A 123 3.09 -7.05 2.48
CA VAL A 123 4.12 -6.90 1.43
C VAL A 123 5.45 -6.43 2.02
N TRP A 124 6.56 -7.05 1.62
CA TRP A 124 7.86 -6.57 2.06
C TRP A 124 8.28 -5.30 1.29
N THR A 125 8.13 -5.27 -0.02
CA THR A 125 8.37 -4.05 -0.82
C THR A 125 7.24 -3.86 -1.81
N LEU A 126 6.51 -2.75 -1.67
CA LEU A 126 5.45 -2.33 -2.56
C LEU A 126 5.93 -1.10 -3.32
N LEU A 127 6.02 -1.21 -4.65
CA LEU A 127 6.31 -0.10 -5.56
C LEU A 127 5.15 0.02 -6.52
N CYS A 128 4.33 1.07 -6.38
CA CYS A 128 3.13 1.20 -7.20
C CYS A 128 2.85 2.62 -7.67
N THR A 129 2.19 2.73 -8.80
CA THR A 129 1.46 3.93 -9.21
C THR A 129 -0.03 3.67 -9.03
N ASP A 130 -0.77 4.62 -8.46
CA ASP A 130 -2.22 4.59 -8.31
C ASP A 130 -2.81 3.34 -7.60
N PRO A 131 -2.20 2.81 -6.51
CA PRO A 131 -2.74 1.63 -5.86
C PRO A 131 -4.02 1.95 -5.07
N ALA A 132 -5.06 1.14 -5.26
CA ALA A 132 -6.26 1.13 -4.43
C ALA A 132 -6.26 -0.11 -3.53
N VAL A 133 -6.13 0.09 -2.22
CA VAL A 133 -6.14 -1.01 -1.23
C VAL A 133 -7.32 -0.85 -0.27
N HIS A 134 -8.21 -1.84 -0.26
CA HIS A 134 -9.34 -1.92 0.66
C HIS A 134 -9.14 -3.06 1.65
N GLY A 135 -8.73 -2.71 2.87
CA GLY A 135 -8.49 -3.65 3.96
C GLY A 135 -7.22 -3.34 4.75
N PRO A 136 -6.88 -4.17 5.73
CA PRO A 136 -5.64 -4.02 6.49
C PRO A 136 -4.41 -4.18 5.59
N CYS A 137 -3.51 -3.21 5.61
CA CYS A 137 -2.27 -3.23 4.84
C CYS A 137 -1.05 -3.17 5.76
N SER A 138 -0.16 -4.14 5.65
CA SER A 138 1.11 -4.21 6.38
C SER A 138 2.26 -4.27 5.40
N VAL A 139 3.04 -3.18 5.31
CA VAL A 139 4.12 -3.06 4.33
C VAL A 139 5.43 -2.73 5.00
N TRP A 140 6.52 -3.40 4.66
CA TRP A 140 7.82 -2.98 5.20
C TRP A 140 8.30 -1.68 4.54
N THR A 141 8.39 -1.65 3.22
CA THR A 141 8.68 -0.42 2.46
C THR A 141 7.61 -0.21 1.41
N LEU A 142 6.92 0.93 1.48
CA LEU A 142 5.96 1.39 0.48
C LEU A 142 6.53 2.62 -0.23
N LEU A 143 6.64 2.55 -1.55
CA LEU A 143 6.99 3.66 -2.42
C LEU A 143 5.89 3.80 -3.47
N CYS A 144 5.08 4.86 -3.39
CA CYS A 144 3.92 5.01 -4.27
C CYS A 144 3.69 6.43 -4.77
N THR A 145 3.04 6.54 -5.92
CA THR A 145 2.36 7.76 -6.35
C THR A 145 0.86 7.53 -6.24
N ASP A 146 0.13 8.51 -5.73
CA ASP A 146 -1.34 8.52 -5.65
C ASP A 146 -1.99 7.29 -4.97
N PRO A 147 -1.44 6.76 -3.84
CA PRO A 147 -2.04 5.60 -3.20
C PRO A 147 -3.33 5.95 -2.46
N ALA A 148 -4.38 5.16 -2.68
CA ALA A 148 -5.62 5.19 -1.92
C ALA A 148 -5.73 3.97 -0.99
N LEU A 149 -5.47 4.16 0.30
CA LEU A 149 -5.53 3.09 1.31
C LEU A 149 -6.75 3.27 2.22
N TYR A 150 -7.68 2.33 2.14
CA TYR A 150 -8.90 2.27 2.95
C TYR A 150 -8.81 1.15 3.98
N GLY A 151 -8.50 1.51 5.21
CA GLY A 151 -8.36 0.59 6.34
C GLY A 151 -7.09 0.87 7.16
N PRO A 152 -6.80 0.03 8.16
CA PRO A 152 -5.59 0.14 8.94
C PRO A 152 -4.33 -0.07 8.08
N CYS A 153 -3.40 0.88 8.10
CA CYS A 153 -2.12 0.79 7.42
C CYS A 153 -0.98 0.81 8.44
N SER A 154 -0.09 -0.19 8.37
CA SER A 154 1.14 -0.24 9.14
C SER A 154 2.33 -0.34 8.20
N ALA A 155 3.29 0.58 8.32
CA ALA A 155 4.52 0.50 7.54
C ALA A 155 5.80 0.84 8.30
N ARG A 156 6.93 0.19 7.95
CA ARG A 156 8.22 0.67 8.48
C ARG A 156 8.62 1.96 7.77
N THR A 157 8.48 2.00 6.45
CA THR A 157 8.80 3.18 5.66
C THR A 157 7.73 3.40 4.60
N LEU A 158 7.20 4.62 4.55
CA LEU A 158 6.22 5.07 3.57
C LEU A 158 6.79 6.31 2.88
N LEU A 159 7.02 6.22 1.57
CA LEU A 159 7.40 7.32 0.70
C LEU A 159 6.30 7.48 -0.34
N CYS A 160 5.52 8.55 -0.27
CA CYS A 160 4.40 8.74 -1.21
C CYS A 160 4.28 10.17 -1.73
N THR A 161 3.81 10.30 -2.96
CA THR A 161 3.20 11.54 -3.45
C THR A 161 1.69 11.37 -3.44
N ASP A 162 0.96 12.39 -3.00
CA ASP A 162 -0.50 12.45 -3.00
C ASP A 162 -1.22 11.26 -2.33
N PRO A 163 -0.77 10.74 -1.17
CA PRO A 163 -1.44 9.60 -0.55
C PRO A 163 -2.78 9.99 0.08
N ALA A 164 -3.83 9.22 -0.22
CA ALA A 164 -5.12 9.25 0.47
C ALA A 164 -5.23 8.07 1.46
N LEU A 165 -5.14 8.36 2.76
CA LEU A 165 -5.20 7.36 3.83
C LEU A 165 -6.49 7.50 4.62
N HIS A 166 -7.39 6.52 4.51
CA HIS A 166 -8.64 6.45 5.26
C HIS A 166 -8.60 5.34 6.30
N GLY A 167 -8.28 5.69 7.54
CA GLY A 167 -8.19 4.76 8.66
C GLY A 167 -6.96 5.01 9.54
N PRO A 168 -6.74 4.13 10.55
CA PRO A 168 -5.55 4.21 11.39
C PRO A 168 -4.27 3.99 10.59
N CYS A 169 -3.31 4.90 10.74
CA CYS A 169 -1.99 4.83 10.13
C CYS A 169 -0.93 4.73 11.22
N SER A 170 -0.06 3.71 11.16
CA SER A 170 1.12 3.61 12.02
C SER A 170 2.38 3.42 11.19
N THR A 171 3.33 4.34 11.29
CA THR A 171 4.58 4.23 10.54
C THR A 171 5.82 4.59 11.35
N ARG A 172 6.97 3.99 11.01
CA ARG A 172 8.25 4.44 11.59
C ARG A 172 8.78 5.67 10.84
N THR A 173 8.69 5.67 9.52
CA THR A 173 9.10 6.83 8.72
C THR A 173 8.06 7.08 7.66
N LEU A 174 7.56 8.31 7.62
CA LEU A 174 6.61 8.78 6.62
C LEU A 174 7.21 10.02 5.96
N LEU A 175 7.50 9.90 4.66
CA LEU A 175 7.90 10.99 3.79
C LEU A 175 6.80 11.15 2.75
N CYS A 176 6.18 12.31 2.65
CA CYS A 176 5.20 12.50 1.60
C CYS A 176 4.98 13.95 1.19
N THR A 177 4.50 14.11 -0.03
CA THR A 177 3.96 15.37 -0.55
C THR A 177 2.45 15.25 -0.62
N ASP A 178 1.74 16.30 -0.23
CA ASP A 178 0.28 16.43 -0.35
C ASP A 178 -0.54 15.26 0.27
N PRO A 179 -0.21 14.75 1.47
CA PRO A 179 -0.97 13.65 2.05
C PRO A 179 -2.36 14.11 2.54
N ALA A 180 -3.38 13.33 2.22
CA ALA A 180 -4.70 13.41 2.83
C ALA A 180 -4.91 12.24 3.80
N VAL A 181 -4.92 12.51 5.11
CA VAL A 181 -5.07 11.48 6.16
C VAL A 181 -6.36 11.69 6.93
N HIS A 182 -7.26 10.72 6.86
CA HIS A 182 -8.52 10.69 7.61
C HIS A 182 -8.50 9.54 8.62
N GLY A 183 -8.16 9.87 9.86
CA GLY A 183 -8.06 8.89 10.94
C GLY A 183 -6.91 9.18 11.91
N PRO A 184 -6.74 8.33 12.93
CA PRO A 184 -5.60 8.44 13.84
C PRO A 184 -4.30 8.10 13.13
N CYS A 185 -3.28 8.95 13.30
CA CYS A 185 -1.96 8.76 12.72
C CYS A 185 -0.89 8.71 13.83
N SER A 186 -0.04 7.69 13.81
CA SER A 186 1.03 7.47 14.79
C SER A 186 2.35 7.21 14.08
N VAL A 187 3.24 8.20 14.09
CA VAL A 187 4.46 8.18 13.27
C VAL A 187 5.72 8.44 14.08
N TRP A 188 6.77 7.65 13.94
CA TRP A 188 8.02 7.99 14.64
C TRP A 188 8.68 9.24 14.02
N THR A 189 8.89 9.27 12.71
CA THR A 189 9.38 10.45 11.98
C THR A 189 8.47 10.76 10.79
N LEU A 190 7.88 11.95 10.80
CA LEU A 190 7.02 12.46 9.75
C LEU A 190 7.66 13.69 9.10
N LEU A 191 7.87 13.61 7.78
CA LEU A 191 8.31 14.71 6.93
C LEU A 191 7.27 14.90 5.82
N CYS A 192 6.57 16.03 5.82
CA CYS A 192 5.52 16.29 4.85
C CYS A 192 5.57 17.70 4.26
N THR A 193 5.15 17.84 3.02
CA THR A 193 4.74 19.12 2.44
C THR A 193 3.24 19.09 2.22
N ASP A 194 2.56 20.20 2.51
CA ASP A 194 1.12 20.38 2.30
C ASP A 194 0.20 19.28 2.89
N PRO A 195 0.43 18.79 4.14
CA PRO A 195 -0.40 17.73 4.67
C PRO A 195 -1.79 18.21 5.11
N ALA A 196 -2.82 17.48 4.70
CA ALA A 196 -4.19 17.59 5.19
C ALA A 196 -4.51 16.42 6.14
N VAL A 197 -4.55 16.67 7.46
CA VAL A 197 -4.78 15.64 8.47
C VAL A 197 -6.08 15.88 9.23
N HIS A 198 -7.02 14.95 9.13
CA HIS A 198 -8.28 14.93 9.84
C HIS A 198 -8.32 13.79 10.86
N GLY A 199 -7.94 14.10 12.10
CA GLY A 199 -7.85 13.11 13.18
C GLY A 199 -6.72 13.41 14.15
N PRO A 200 -6.60 12.63 15.23
CA PRO A 200 -5.48 12.77 16.15
C PRO A 200 -4.17 12.33 15.47
N CYS A 201 -3.13 13.15 15.59
CA CYS A 201 -1.80 12.84 15.08
C CYS A 201 -0.78 12.83 16.23
N CYS A 202 -0.04 11.74 16.37
CA CYS A 202 1.08 11.66 17.31
C CYS A 202 2.38 11.33 16.59
N ALA A 203 3.43 12.08 16.90
CA ALA A 203 4.75 11.81 16.33
C ALA A 203 5.91 11.96 17.30
N GLN A 204 7.04 11.30 17.07
CA GLN A 204 8.25 11.67 17.81
C GLN A 204 8.84 12.94 17.20
N THR A 205 9.11 12.93 15.90
CA THR A 205 9.58 14.09 15.15
C THR A 205 8.62 14.39 14.02
N LEU A 206 8.16 15.63 13.95
CA LEU A 206 7.25 16.11 12.93
C LEU A 206 7.84 17.35 12.28
N LEU A 207 8.07 17.27 10.97
CA LEU A 207 8.50 18.38 10.14
C LEU A 207 7.48 18.54 9.01
N CYS A 208 6.72 19.63 9.01
CA CYS A 208 5.81 19.92 7.91
C CYS A 208 5.97 21.34 7.39
N MET A 209 5.86 21.47 6.08
CA MET A 209 5.65 22.73 5.39
C MET A 209 4.16 22.84 5.08
N ASP A 210 3.54 24.00 5.33
CA ASP A 210 2.16 24.31 4.96
C ASP A 210 1.07 23.31 5.43
N PRO A 211 1.08 22.87 6.71
CA PRO A 211 0.11 21.89 7.20
C PRO A 211 -1.29 22.47 7.42
N ALA A 212 -2.31 21.68 7.05
CA ALA A 212 -3.71 21.84 7.43
C ALA A 212 -4.15 20.69 8.35
N VAL A 213 -4.09 20.90 9.67
CA VAL A 213 -4.42 19.84 10.65
C VAL A 213 -5.70 20.11 11.42
N HIS A 214 -6.68 19.23 11.25
CA HIS A 214 -7.97 19.23 11.91
C HIS A 214 -8.06 18.10 12.94
N GLY A 215 -7.39 18.27 14.07
CA GLY A 215 -7.40 17.32 15.18
C GLY A 215 -6.35 17.68 16.23
N PRO A 216 -6.31 16.97 17.36
CA PRO A 216 -5.25 17.17 18.34
C PRO A 216 -3.92 16.61 17.80
N CYS A 217 -2.86 17.39 17.94
CA CYS A 217 -1.50 16.99 17.55
C CYS A 217 -0.60 16.92 18.77
N CYS A 218 0.14 15.81 18.92
CA CYS A 218 1.21 15.71 19.91
C CYS A 218 2.52 15.27 19.26
N ALA A 219 3.60 15.98 19.57
CA ALA A 219 4.92 15.59 19.09
C ALA A 219 6.02 15.79 20.14
N TRP A 220 7.12 15.05 20.06
CA TRP A 220 8.28 15.40 20.90
C TRP A 220 8.97 16.63 20.35
N THR A 221 9.32 16.59 19.07
CA THR A 221 9.88 17.71 18.32
C THR A 221 8.96 18.04 17.16
N LEU A 222 8.60 19.31 17.06
CA LEU A 222 7.69 19.80 16.04
C LEU A 222 8.31 21.03 15.37
N LEU A 223 8.49 20.95 14.05
CA LEU A 223 8.95 22.05 13.22
C LEU A 223 7.92 22.31 12.12
N TYR A 224 7.40 23.53 12.10
CA TYR A 224 6.48 23.98 11.07
C TYR A 224 6.99 25.24 10.38
N THR A 225 6.74 25.33 9.09
CA THR A 225 6.75 26.59 8.35
C THR A 225 5.33 26.89 7.89
N ASP A 226 4.85 28.10 8.14
CA ASP A 226 3.53 28.60 7.74
C ASP A 226 2.32 27.72 8.14
N PRO A 227 2.22 27.24 9.40
CA PRO A 227 1.13 26.35 9.80
C PRO A 227 -0.22 27.06 9.97
N VAL A 228 -1.29 26.39 9.52
CA VAL A 228 -2.69 26.68 9.92
C VAL A 228 -3.17 25.61 10.90
N LEU A 229 -3.16 25.94 12.20
CA LEU A 229 -3.49 25.00 13.28
C LEU A 229 -4.72 25.46 14.06
N PRO A 230 -5.93 24.99 13.73
CA PRO A 230 -7.17 25.40 14.39
C PRO A 230 -7.50 24.70 15.73
N ARG A 231 -6.59 23.87 16.28
CA ARG A 231 -6.89 22.95 17.40
C ARG A 231 -5.68 22.64 18.30
N PRO A 232 -5.87 21.95 19.45
CA PRO A 232 -4.83 21.80 20.47
C PRO A 232 -3.56 21.14 19.95
N CYS A 233 -2.41 21.77 20.21
CA CYS A 233 -1.10 21.20 19.91
C CYS A 233 -0.24 21.13 21.18
N SER A 234 0.43 19.98 21.37
CA SER A 234 1.34 19.74 22.50
C SER A 234 2.68 19.25 21.99
N ALA A 235 3.76 19.97 22.30
CA ALA A 235 5.11 19.55 21.95
C ALA A 235 6.11 19.67 23.10
N ARG A 236 7.22 18.94 23.09
CA ARG A 236 8.33 19.27 23.99
C ARG A 236 9.11 20.46 23.42
N THR A 237 9.45 20.38 22.14
CA THR A 237 10.11 21.47 21.42
C THR A 237 9.26 21.83 20.20
N LEU A 238 8.87 23.10 20.09
CA LEU A 238 8.12 23.64 18.97
C LEU A 238 8.93 24.77 18.32
N LEU A 239 9.23 24.63 17.03
CA LEU A 239 9.84 25.64 16.19
C LEU A 239 8.85 26.01 15.08
N CYS A 240 8.51 27.29 14.96
CA CYS A 240 7.61 27.78 13.92
C CYS A 240 8.12 29.06 13.27
N THR A 241 7.93 29.17 11.95
CA THR A 241 8.08 30.41 11.18
C THR A 241 6.73 30.75 10.57
N GLY A 242 6.23 31.98 10.78
CA GLY A 242 4.93 32.44 10.23
C GLY A 242 3.66 31.71 10.72
N PRO A 243 3.53 31.27 12.00
CA PRO A 243 2.37 30.49 12.41
C PRO A 243 1.07 31.29 12.52
N ALA A 244 -0.03 30.73 12.01
CA ALA A 244 -1.40 31.09 12.36
C ALA A 244 -1.99 30.04 13.32
N LEU A 245 -1.74 30.22 14.62
CA LEU A 245 -2.19 29.31 15.68
C LEU A 245 -3.57 29.73 16.19
N HIS A 246 -4.59 28.92 15.95
CA HIS A 246 -5.94 29.11 16.48
C HIS A 246 -6.24 28.00 17.51
N GLY A 247 -6.23 28.32 18.80
CA GLY A 247 -6.52 27.36 19.88
C GLY A 247 -5.40 27.16 20.90
N PRO A 248 -5.58 26.27 21.88
CA PRO A 248 -4.64 26.10 22.98
C PRO A 248 -3.34 25.41 22.54
N CYS A 249 -2.18 25.99 22.85
CA CYS A 249 -0.88 25.37 22.59
C CYS A 249 -0.07 25.16 23.87
N SER A 250 0.65 24.05 23.97
CA SER A 250 1.57 23.77 25.08
C SER A 250 2.92 23.28 24.59
N ALA A 251 3.99 23.97 24.98
CA ALA A 251 5.35 23.57 24.68
C ALA A 251 6.29 23.70 25.89
N ARG A 252 7.30 22.82 26.02
CA ARG A 252 8.37 23.06 26.99
C ARG A 252 9.31 24.17 26.49
N THR A 253 9.67 24.10 25.22
CA THR A 253 10.48 25.11 24.53
C THR A 253 9.76 25.54 23.26
N LEU A 254 9.52 26.85 23.13
CA LEU A 254 8.83 27.45 21.99
C LEU A 254 9.73 28.51 21.35
N LEU A 255 10.04 28.32 20.08
CA LEU A 255 10.78 29.24 19.22
C LEU A 255 9.87 29.65 18.06
N CYS A 256 9.52 30.93 17.99
CA CYS A 256 8.68 31.45 16.91
C CYS A 256 9.29 32.70 16.27
N LEU A 257 9.29 32.74 14.94
CA LEU A 257 9.51 33.95 14.16
C LEU A 257 8.19 34.39 13.53
N ASP A 258 7.83 35.66 13.69
CA ASP A 258 6.60 36.31 13.18
C ASP A 258 5.27 35.58 13.54
N PRO A 259 4.94 35.39 14.82
CA PRO A 259 3.75 34.63 15.20
C PRO A 259 2.43 35.43 15.15
N ALA A 260 1.37 34.81 14.60
CA ALA A 260 -0.03 35.20 14.79
C ALA A 260 -0.75 34.16 15.67
N VAL A 261 -0.83 34.42 16.98
CA VAL A 261 -1.45 33.51 17.96
C VAL A 261 -2.82 34.02 18.39
N HIS A 262 -3.85 33.22 18.13
CA HIS A 262 -5.23 33.42 18.57
C HIS A 262 -5.68 32.26 19.47
N GLY A 263 -5.25 32.31 20.73
CA GLY A 263 -5.61 31.31 21.75
C GLY A 263 -4.65 31.30 22.94
N PRO A 264 -4.98 30.54 24.01
CA PRO A 264 -4.11 30.41 25.17
C PRO A 264 -2.90 29.53 24.85
N CYS A 265 -1.71 30.12 24.83
CA CYS A 265 -0.45 29.42 24.59
C CYS A 265 0.42 29.41 25.85
N SER A 266 0.89 28.22 26.23
CA SER A 266 1.73 27.99 27.41
C SER A 266 3.11 27.47 26.98
N ALA A 267 4.16 28.17 27.41
CA ALA A 267 5.54 27.75 27.18
C ALA A 267 6.38 27.88 28.46
N TRP A 268 7.20 26.87 28.76
CA TRP A 268 8.15 26.95 29.87
C TRP A 268 9.35 27.85 29.52
N THR A 269 9.74 27.84 28.25
CA THR A 269 10.77 28.72 27.68
C THR A 269 10.27 29.26 26.35
N LEU A 270 10.21 30.59 26.23
CA LEU A 270 9.79 31.32 25.04
C LEU A 270 10.97 32.13 24.48
N LEU A 271 11.30 31.90 23.22
CA LEU A 271 12.24 32.71 22.45
C LEU A 271 11.53 33.17 21.18
N ALA A 272 11.12 34.44 21.16
CA ALA A 272 10.52 35.07 20.00
C ALA A 272 11.51 36.11 19.44
N ALA A 273 11.70 36.10 18.13
CA ALA A 273 12.48 37.10 17.38
C ALA A 273 11.55 37.81 16.40
#